data_AF-A0A3Q9IP07-F1
#
_entry.id   AF-A0A3Q9IP07-F1
#
_cell.length_a   1.000
_cell.length_b   1.000
_cell.length_c   1.000
_cell.angle_alpha   90.00
_cell.angle_beta   90.00
_cell.angle_gamma   90.00
#
_symmetry.space_group_name_H-M   'P 1'
#
loop_
_entity.id
_entity.type
_entity.pdbx_description
1 polymer ?
#
loop_
_entity_poly.entity_id
_entity_poly.type
_entity_poly.pdbx_seq_one_letter_code
_entity_poly.pdbx_strand_id
1 'polypeptide(L)'
;MKSKIEIYVGLKVREFRKKKDWTQQYLADVLNLSNTFIANRENPNEDDAFNLDHIDSIAKVLECKIWDLLPQNPINDEDWPLK
;
A
#
# COMPACT_ATOMS: atom_id res chain seq x y z
N MET A 1 2.25 -14.54 -6.20
CA MET A 1 0.93 -13.91 -6.43
C MET A 1 0.40 -13.33 -5.12
N LYS A 2 0.15 -12.03 -5.10
CA LYS A 2 -0.48 -11.36 -3.96
C LYS A 2 -1.91 -11.84 -3.74
N SER A 3 -2.27 -12.01 -2.47
CA SER A 3 -3.65 -12.19 -2.03
C SER A 3 -4.46 -10.89 -2.20
N LYS A 4 -5.78 -10.99 -2.16
CA LYS A 4 -6.68 -9.84 -2.31
C LYS A 4 -6.43 -8.74 -1.26
N ILE A 5 -6.12 -9.15 -0.01
CA ILE A 5 -5.78 -8.20 1.06
C ILE A 5 -4.47 -7.47 0.81
N GLU A 6 -3.44 -8.16 0.29
CA GLU A 6 -2.17 -7.52 -0.04
C GLU A 6 -2.32 -6.53 -1.19
N ILE A 7 -3.14 -6.86 -2.20
CA ILE A 7 -3.44 -5.93 -3.28
C ILE A 7 -4.23 -4.72 -2.75
N TYR A 8 -5.25 -4.93 -1.90
CA TYR A 8 -6.00 -3.84 -1.26
C TYR A 8 -5.07 -2.86 -0.56
N VAL A 9 -4.16 -3.37 0.28
CA VAL A 9 -3.20 -2.55 1.02
C VAL A 9 -2.30 -1.77 0.06
N GLY A 10 -1.75 -2.43 -0.96
CA GLY A 10 -0.91 -1.77 -1.97
C GLY A 10 -1.64 -0.64 -2.71
N LEU A 11 -2.91 -0.84 -3.05
CA LEU A 11 -3.74 0.18 -3.69
C LEU A 11 -4.10 1.33 -2.73
N LYS A 12 -4.34 1.05 -1.44
CA LYS A 12 -4.58 2.09 -0.43
C LYS A 12 -3.34 2.94 -0.16
N VAL A 13 -2.16 2.32 -0.06
CA VAL A 13 -0.89 3.06 0.02
C VAL A 13 -0.73 3.98 -1.19
N ARG A 14 -0.98 3.48 -2.40
CA ARG A 14 -0.95 4.26 -3.64
C ARG A 14 -1.94 5.43 -3.62
N GLU A 15 -3.16 5.20 -3.11
CA GLU A 15 -4.19 6.23 -2.97
C GLU A 15 -3.73 7.36 -2.04
N PHE A 16 -3.27 7.04 -0.84
CA PHE A 16 -2.81 8.03 0.14
C PHE A 16 -1.54 8.77 -0.32
N ARG A 17 -0.58 8.06 -0.92
CA ARG A 17 0.62 8.67 -1.50
C ARG A 17 0.25 9.70 -2.57
N LYS A 18 -0.70 9.37 -3.45
CA LYS A 18 -1.18 10.30 -4.48
C LYS A 18 -1.96 11.49 -3.90
N LYS A 19 -2.73 11.32 -2.81
CA LYS A 19 -3.40 12.44 -2.12
C LYS A 19 -2.43 13.48 -1.55
N LYS A 20 -1.17 13.09 -1.27
CA LYS A 20 -0.09 13.99 -0.88
C LYS A 20 0.75 14.50 -2.07
N ASP A 21 0.38 14.16 -3.31
CA ASP A 21 1.16 14.45 -4.53
C ASP A 21 2.58 13.86 -4.54
N TRP A 22 2.80 12.76 -3.79
CA TRP A 22 4.11 12.13 -3.70
C TRP A 22 4.35 11.16 -4.85
N THR A 23 5.57 11.14 -5.38
CA THR A 23 6.02 10.09 -6.30
C THR A 23 6.37 8.81 -5.53
N GLN A 24 6.46 7.67 -6.23
CA GLN A 24 6.96 6.42 -5.63
C GLN A 24 8.40 6.56 -5.14
N GLN A 25 9.23 7.31 -5.88
CA GLN A 25 10.61 7.61 -5.48
C GLN A 25 10.63 8.39 -4.17
N TYR A 26 9.81 9.43 -4.05
CA TYR A 26 9.77 10.24 -2.84
C TYR A 26 9.35 9.43 -1.60
N LEU A 27 8.32 8.58 -1.72
CA LEU A 27 7.94 7.69 -0.62
C LEU A 27 9.08 6.71 -0.25
N ALA A 28 9.79 6.19 -1.26
CA ALA A 28 10.94 5.32 -1.04
C ALA A 28 12.07 6.06 -0.30
N ASP A 29 12.40 7.29 -0.72
CA ASP A 29 13.44 8.11 -0.11
C ASP A 29 13.14 8.40 1.37
N VAL A 30 11.89 8.78 1.68
CA VAL A 30 11.44 9.06 3.06
C VAL A 30 11.54 7.83 3.97
N LEU A 31 11.31 6.63 3.41
CA LEU A 31 11.37 5.37 4.15
C LEU A 31 12.74 4.68 4.09
N ASN A 32 13.73 5.28 3.42
CA ASN A 32 15.02 4.66 3.14
C ASN A 32 14.90 3.28 2.45
N LEU A 33 14.02 3.20 1.45
CA LEU A 33 13.74 2.04 0.61
C LEU A 33 14.10 2.31 -0.85
N SER A 34 14.09 1.28 -1.70
CA SER A 34 14.26 1.48 -3.14
C SER A 34 12.94 1.86 -3.83
N ASN A 35 13.02 2.57 -4.96
CA ASN A 35 11.84 2.86 -5.77
C ASN A 35 11.14 1.57 -6.24
N THR A 36 11.91 0.58 -6.71
CA THR A 36 11.39 -0.74 -7.12
C THR A 36 10.61 -1.42 -6.00
N PHE A 37 11.07 -1.28 -4.75
CA PHE A 37 10.38 -1.85 -3.60
C PHE A 37 8.95 -1.28 -3.46
N ILE A 38 8.77 0.04 -3.59
CA ILE A 38 7.47 0.70 -3.56
C ILE A 38 6.66 0.37 -4.82
N ALA A 39 7.29 0.45 -5.99
CA ALA A 39 6.64 0.24 -7.28
C ALA A 39 6.00 -1.15 -7.39
N ASN A 40 6.72 -2.20 -7.01
CA ASN A 40 6.19 -3.56 -7.05
C ASN A 40 5.02 -3.74 -6.08
N ARG A 41 5.10 -3.16 -4.88
CA ARG A 41 4.09 -3.34 -3.83
C ARG A 41 2.78 -2.60 -4.13
N GLU A 42 2.87 -1.44 -4.77
CA GLU A 42 1.69 -0.71 -5.25
C GLU A 42 1.12 -1.24 -6.57
N ASN A 43 1.87 -2.07 -7.30
CA ASN A 43 1.41 -2.68 -8.55
C ASN A 43 0.59 -3.95 -8.25
N PRO A 44 -0.71 -4.01 -8.58
CA PRO A 44 -1.53 -5.20 -8.35
C PRO A 44 -1.10 -6.43 -9.16
N ASN A 45 -0.30 -6.23 -10.23
CA ASN A 45 0.15 -7.30 -11.12
C ASN A 45 1.50 -7.92 -10.72
N GLU A 46 2.12 -7.43 -9.64
CA GLU A 46 3.37 -7.97 -9.10
C GLU A 46 3.10 -8.88 -7.90
N ASP A 47 4.14 -9.57 -7.44
CA ASP A 47 4.03 -10.55 -6.36
C ASP A 47 4.42 -10.01 -4.98
N ASP A 48 5.13 -8.88 -4.92
CA ASP A 48 5.60 -8.30 -3.67
C ASP A 48 4.50 -7.59 -2.86
N ALA A 49 4.41 -7.87 -1.57
CA ALA A 49 3.49 -7.23 -0.63
C ALA A 49 4.20 -6.41 0.46
N PHE A 50 3.47 -5.46 1.06
CA PHE A 50 3.88 -4.82 2.31
C PHE A 50 3.62 -5.76 3.49
N ASN A 51 4.55 -5.82 4.45
CA ASN A 51 4.31 -6.49 5.73
C ASN A 51 3.78 -5.46 6.74
N LEU A 52 3.46 -5.90 7.96
CA LEU A 52 2.91 -5.02 8.99
C LEU A 52 3.85 -3.87 9.38
N ASP A 53 5.17 -4.11 9.43
CA ASP A 53 6.17 -3.08 9.76
C ASP A 53 6.23 -1.98 8.68
N HIS A 54 6.14 -2.36 7.41
CA HIS A 54 6.05 -1.42 6.31
C HIS A 54 4.76 -0.59 6.40
N ILE A 55 3.62 -1.22 6.69
CA ILE A 55 2.32 -0.53 6.77
C ILE A 55 2.31 0.48 7.93
N ASP A 56 2.83 0.11 9.10
CA ASP A 56 2.96 1.02 10.25
C ASP A 56 3.88 2.21 9.92
N SER A 57 5.03 1.95 9.30
CA SER A 57 5.97 3.00 8.88
C SER A 57 5.36 3.93 7.83
N ILE A 58 4.64 3.37 6.86
CA ILE A 58 3.94 4.12 5.82
C ILE A 58 2.83 4.99 6.43
N ALA A 59 2.04 4.45 7.37
CA ALA A 59 0.98 5.22 8.04
C ALA A 59 1.54 6.45 8.78
N LYS A 60 2.70 6.29 9.44
CA LYS A 60 3.40 7.41 10.11
C LYS A 60 3.82 8.50 9.12
N VAL A 61 4.47 8.14 8.02
CA VAL A 61 4.97 9.14 7.04
C VAL A 61 3.85 9.77 6.20
N LEU A 62 2.78 9.02 5.94
CA LEU A 62 1.59 9.53 5.25
C LEU A 62 0.61 10.23 6.22
N GLU A 63 0.94 10.31 7.51
CA GLU A 63 0.13 10.96 8.56
C GLU A 63 -1.33 10.47 8.57
N CYS A 64 -1.53 9.17 8.35
CA CYS A 64 -2.83 8.53 8.40
C CYS A 64 -2.87 7.47 9.50
N LYS A 65 -4.07 6.97 9.81
CA LYS A 65 -4.21 5.86 10.74
C LYS A 65 -3.85 4.56 10.03
N ILE A 66 -3.33 3.58 10.76
CA ILE A 66 -3.01 2.26 10.19
C ILE A 66 -4.25 1.59 9.56
N TRP A 67 -5.43 1.78 10.14
CA TRP A 67 -6.72 1.30 9.63
C TRP A 67 -7.22 2.06 8.40
N ASP A 68 -6.59 3.16 8.00
CA ASP A 68 -6.87 3.80 6.71
C ASP A 68 -6.20 3.04 5.55
N LEU A 69 -5.19 2.21 5.85
CA LEU A 69 -4.45 1.39 4.89
C LEU A 69 -4.88 -0.09 4.89
N LEU A 70 -5.48 -0.56 5.98
CA LEU A 70 -5.98 -1.92 6.15
C LEU A 70 -7.51 -1.98 5.96
N PRO A 71 -8.06 -3.11 5.49
CA PRO A 71 -9.51 -3.24 5.39
C PRO A 71 -10.13 -3.39 6.80
N GLN A 72 -11.30 -2.78 7.01
CA GLN A 72 -12.02 -2.88 8.30
C GLN A 72 -12.67 -4.25 8.52
N ASN A 73 -12.96 -4.96 7.43
CA ASN A 73 -13.54 -6.30 7.42
C ASN A 73 -12.69 -7.22 6.54
N PRO A 74 -12.79 -8.55 6.71
CA PRO A 74 -12.21 -9.49 5.76
C PRO A 74 -12.64 -9.17 4.31
N ILE A 75 -11.72 -9.34 3.35
CA ILE A 75 -12.06 -9.16 1.93
C ILE A 75 -12.77 -10.43 1.45
N ASN A 76 -14.05 -10.31 1.13
CA ASN A 76 -14.82 -11.38 0.52
C ASN A 76 -14.63 -11.37 -1.00
N ASP A 77 -14.81 -12.53 -1.63
CA ASP A 77 -14.59 -12.67 -3.07
C ASP A 77 -15.57 -11.84 -3.92
N GLU A 78 -16.76 -11.58 -3.39
CA GLU A 78 -17.85 -10.81 -4.03
C GLU A 78 -17.52 -9.32 -4.18
N ASP A 79 -16.62 -8.79 -3.34
CA ASP A 79 -16.23 -7.38 -3.30
C ASP A 79 -15.01 -7.07 -4.20
N TRP A 80 -14.55 -8.05 -5.00
CA TRP A 80 -13.33 -7.98 -5.80
C TRP A 80 -13.59 -8.05 -7.32
N PRO A 81 -12.92 -7.23 -8.15
CA PRO A 81 -11.98 -6.16 -7.79
C PRO A 81 -12.70 -4.98 -7.12
N LEU A 82 -11.96 -4.18 -6.34
CA LEU A 82 -12.48 -2.95 -5.75
C LEU A 82 -13.14 -2.10 -6.86
N LYS A 83 -14.46 -1.89 -6.74
CA LYS A 83 -15.24 -1.06 -7.67
C LYS A 83 -14.85 0.41 -7.59
#